data_AF-A0AB36FL22-F1
#
_entry.id   AF-A0AB36FL22-F1
#
_cell.length_a   1.000
_cell.length_b   1.000
_cell.length_c   1.000
_cell.angle_alpha   90.00
_cell.angle_beta   90.00
_cell.angle_gamma   90.00
#
_symmetry.space_group_name_H-M   'P 1'
#
loop_
_entity.id
_entity.type
_entity.pdbx_description
1 polymer ?
#
loop_
_entity_poly.entity_id
_entity_poly.type
_entity_poly.pdbx_seq_one_letter_code
_entity_poly.pdbx_strand_id
1 'polypeptide(L)'
;MTLVREFLASALFVFGVFSLVYFFTDHFDWIYFAAAVAAFLIAYFVWPSKKRGKRDDDNGFLDTVELVIEFPVELVVWLFRLVGRVLGAVFGGKGDGIDFDI
;
A
#
# COMPACT_ATOMS: atom_id res chain seq x y z
N MET A 1 -7.12 2.37 -22.75
CA MET A 1 -5.67 2.44 -22.44
C MET A 1 -5.37 1.80 -21.09
N THR A 2 -5.80 0.55 -20.88
CA THR A 2 -5.64 -0.16 -19.59
C THR A 2 -4.22 -0.72 -19.45
N LEU A 3 -3.68 -1.30 -20.52
CA LEU A 3 -2.30 -1.82 -20.60
C LEU A 3 -1.23 -0.79 -20.23
N VAL A 4 -1.35 0.46 -20.68
CA VAL A 4 -0.38 1.52 -20.35
C VAL A 4 -0.38 1.82 -18.86
N ARG A 5 -1.56 1.83 -18.23
CA ARG A 5 -1.70 2.06 -16.79
C ARG A 5 -1.20 0.88 -15.97
N GLU A 6 -1.46 -0.34 -16.41
CA GLU A 6 -0.94 -1.56 -15.79
C GLU A 6 0.60 -1.56 -15.82
N PHE A 7 1.19 -1.33 -17.00
CA PHE A 7 2.65 -1.26 -17.14
C PHE A 7 3.26 -0.14 -16.29
N LEU A 8 2.65 1.05 -16.30
CA LEU A 8 3.14 2.19 -15.52
C LEU A 8 3.07 1.93 -14.01
N ALA A 9 1.97 1.36 -13.52
CA ALA A 9 1.81 1.01 -12.11
C ALA A 9 2.81 -0.06 -11.68
N SER A 10 3.04 -1.10 -12.49
CA SER A 10 4.06 -2.11 -12.23
C SER A 10 5.48 -1.51 -12.20
N ALA A 11 5.82 -0.62 -13.14
CA ALA A 11 7.11 0.05 -13.16
C ALA A 11 7.33 0.94 -11.91
N LEU A 12 6.31 1.70 -11.50
CA LEU A 12 6.33 2.52 -10.29
C LEU A 12 6.47 1.65 -9.03
N PHE A 13 5.80 0.51 -8.98
CA PHE A 13 5.93 -0.42 -7.88
C PHE A 13 7.36 -0.95 -7.75
N VAL A 14 7.95 -1.40 -8.86
CA VAL A 14 9.34 -1.88 -8.89
C VAL A 14 10.30 -0.77 -8.45
N PHE A 15 10.11 0.46 -8.94
CA PHE A 15 10.89 1.62 -8.50
C PHE A 15 10.77 1.86 -6.99
N GLY A 16 9.55 1.79 -6.44
CA GLY A 16 9.33 1.92 -5.01
C GLY A 16 10.05 0.84 -4.19
N VAL A 17 10.04 -0.41 -4.65
CA VAL A 17 10.81 -1.51 -4.02
C VAL A 17 12.30 -1.22 -4.04
N PHE A 18 12.86 -0.77 -5.18
CA PHE A 18 14.28 -0.41 -5.26
C PHE A 18 14.64 0.73 -4.31
N SER A 19 13.83 1.79 -4.25
CA SER A 19 14.05 2.89 -3.31
C SER A 19 13.98 2.44 -1.85
N LEU A 20 13.05 1.53 -1.52
CA LEU A 20 12.92 0.97 -0.18
C LEU A 20 14.12 0.10 0.19
N VAL A 21 14.59 -0.76 -0.71
CA VAL A 21 15.79 -1.58 -0.49
C VAL A 21 17.00 -0.68 -0.32
N TYR A 22 17.15 0.34 -1.18
CA TYR A 22 18.25 1.29 -1.10
C TYR A 22 18.28 2.03 0.24
N PHE A 23 17.11 2.44 0.75
CA PHE A 23 16.98 3.04 2.08
C PHE A 23 17.53 2.15 3.21
N PHE A 24 17.37 0.82 3.12
CA PHE A 24 17.88 -0.11 4.13
C PHE A 24 19.35 -0.50 3.93
N THR A 25 19.88 -0.44 2.70
CA THR A 25 21.24 -0.89 2.38
C THR A 25 22.27 0.24 2.34
N ASP A 26 21.87 1.45 1.98
CA ASP A 26 22.73 2.64 1.97
C ASP A 26 22.54 3.45 3.27
N HIS A 27 23.18 4.62 3.36
CA HIS A 27 22.91 5.60 4.40
C HIS A 27 21.39 5.79 4.59
N PHE A 28 20.92 5.67 5.83
CA PHE A 28 19.51 5.70 6.25
C PHE A 28 18.85 7.06 5.96
N ASP A 29 18.65 7.37 4.68
CA ASP A 29 18.20 8.66 4.19
C ASP A 29 16.69 8.63 3.94
N TRP A 30 15.99 9.42 4.75
CA TRP A 30 14.54 9.58 4.74
C TRP A 30 13.97 10.00 3.37
N ILE A 31 14.77 10.59 2.49
CA ILE A 31 14.35 10.93 1.12
C ILE A 31 13.98 9.66 0.34
N TYR A 32 14.79 8.61 0.42
CA TYR A 32 14.49 7.34 -0.29
C TYR A 32 13.28 6.63 0.30
N PHE A 33 13.09 6.73 1.63
CA PHE A 33 11.89 6.22 2.27
C PHE A 33 10.62 6.96 1.78
N ALA A 34 10.65 8.29 1.75
CA ALA A 34 9.54 9.09 1.26
C ALA A 34 9.26 8.82 -0.24
N ALA A 35 10.31 8.67 -1.05
CA ALA A 35 10.20 8.32 -2.46
C ALA A 35 9.55 6.93 -2.65
N ALA A 36 9.94 5.94 -1.85
CA ALA A 36 9.34 4.60 -1.89
C ALA A 36 7.85 4.63 -1.55
N VAL A 37 7.47 5.32 -0.46
CA VAL A 37 6.07 5.47 -0.05
C VAL A 37 5.26 6.18 -1.13
N ALA A 38 5.77 7.29 -1.68
CA ALA A 38 5.10 8.00 -2.77
C ALA A 38 4.93 7.12 -4.01
N ALA A 39 5.96 6.36 -4.40
CA ALA A 39 5.89 5.45 -5.54
C ALA A 39 4.84 4.36 -5.34
N PHE A 40 4.74 3.75 -4.16
CA PHE A 40 3.70 2.75 -3.86
C PHE A 40 2.30 3.34 -3.90
N LEU A 41 2.10 4.55 -3.36
CA LEU A 41 0.79 5.23 -3.40
C LEU A 41 0.37 5.56 -4.84
N ILE A 42 1.30 6.05 -5.66
CA ILE A 42 1.02 6.36 -7.07
C ILE A 42 0.74 5.06 -7.83
N ALA A 43 1.53 3.99 -7.63
CA ALA A 43 1.29 2.69 -8.25
C ALA A 43 -0.12 2.16 -7.91
N TYR A 44 -0.51 2.22 -6.64
CA TYR A 44 -1.85 1.85 -6.18
C TYR A 44 -2.97 2.70 -6.78
N PHE A 45 -2.76 4.00 -6.99
CA PHE A 45 -3.75 4.87 -7.61
C PHE A 45 -3.88 4.65 -9.13
N VAL A 46 -2.74 4.44 -9.79
CA VAL A 46 -2.68 4.24 -11.25
C VAL A 46 -3.21 2.88 -11.64
N TRP A 47 -3.01 1.84 -10.81
CA TRP A 47 -3.47 0.49 -11.07
C TRP A 47 -4.98 0.44 -11.34
N PRO A 48 -5.42 -0.16 -12.46
CA PRO A 48 -6.84 -0.32 -12.76
C PRO A 48 -7.43 -1.46 -11.92
N SER A 49 -7.65 -1.22 -10.62
CA SER A 49 -8.20 -2.22 -9.70
C SER A 49 -9.61 -2.69 -10.09
N LYS A 50 -9.83 -4.00 -9.94
CA LYS A 50 -11.14 -4.65 -10.10
C LYS A 50 -12.12 -4.23 -9.02
N LYS A 51 -11.65 -4.04 -7.78
CA LYS A 51 -12.46 -3.51 -6.65
C LYS A 51 -13.07 -2.14 -6.96
N ARG A 52 -12.52 -1.40 -7.92
CA ARG A 52 -13.00 -0.06 -8.36
C ARG A 52 -13.85 -0.09 -9.63
N GLY A 53 -14.28 -1.28 -10.08
CA GLY A 53 -15.12 -1.45 -11.27
C GLY A 53 -14.46 -1.04 -12.59
N LYS A 54 -13.11 -0.96 -12.62
CA LYS A 54 -12.35 -0.52 -13.81
C LYS A 54 -11.91 -1.66 -14.74
N ARG A 55 -12.27 -2.90 -14.40
CA ARG A 55 -11.98 -4.13 -15.17
C ARG A 55 -13.10 -5.15 -15.01
N ASP A 56 -13.49 -5.77 -16.14
CA ASP A 56 -14.47 -6.87 -16.21
C ASP A 56 -13.79 -8.24 -16.43
N ASP A 57 -12.49 -8.26 -16.77
CA ASP A 57 -11.76 -9.49 -17.10
C ASP A 57 -11.28 -10.24 -15.84
N ASP A 58 -11.81 -11.45 -15.66
CA ASP A 58 -11.36 -12.51 -14.72
C ASP A 58 -10.00 -13.10 -15.15
N ASN A 59 -8.95 -12.27 -15.14
CA ASN A 59 -7.58 -12.72 -15.38
C ASN A 59 -6.83 -12.87 -14.06
N GLY A 60 -6.67 -14.12 -13.59
CA GLY A 60 -6.02 -14.44 -12.32
C GLY A 60 -4.57 -13.96 -12.19
N PHE A 61 -3.85 -13.74 -13.30
CA PHE A 61 -2.52 -13.13 -13.25
C PHE A 61 -2.60 -11.67 -12.78
N LEU A 62 -3.56 -10.92 -13.31
CA LEU A 62 -3.72 -9.50 -13.00
C LEU A 62 -4.33 -9.31 -11.60
N ASP A 63 -5.17 -10.24 -11.14
CA ASP A 63 -5.63 -10.27 -9.75
C ASP A 63 -4.46 -10.50 -8.76
N THR A 64 -3.48 -11.34 -9.14
CA THR A 64 -2.27 -11.55 -8.34
C THR A 64 -1.42 -10.28 -8.28
N VAL A 65 -1.24 -9.59 -9.41
CA VAL A 65 -0.48 -8.33 -9.45
C VAL A 65 -1.21 -7.23 -8.67
N GLU A 66 -2.54 -7.16 -8.74
CA GLU A 66 -3.35 -6.27 -7.91
C GLU A 66 -3.04 -6.49 -6.43
N LEU A 67 -3.10 -7.74 -5.96
CA LEU A 67 -2.78 -8.08 -4.57
C LEU A 67 -1.36 -7.64 -4.18
N VAL A 68 -0.37 -7.84 -5.05
CA VAL A 68 1.02 -7.41 -4.79
C VAL A 68 1.15 -5.89 -4.68
N ILE A 69 0.42 -5.14 -5.50
CA ILE A 69 0.44 -3.66 -5.46
C ILE A 69 -0.32 -3.12 -4.25
N GLU A 70 -1.43 -3.75 -3.85
CA GLU A 70 -2.23 -3.36 -2.69
C GLU A 70 -1.53 -3.73 -1.37
N PHE A 71 -0.76 -4.81 -1.35
CA PHE A 71 -0.11 -5.35 -0.15
C PHE A 71 0.69 -4.32 0.66
N PRO A 72 1.61 -3.52 0.09
CA PRO A 72 2.36 -2.54 0.89
C PRO A 72 1.46 -1.50 1.55
N VAL A 73 0.39 -1.06 0.88
CA VAL A 73 -0.54 -0.08 1.43
C VAL A 73 -1.38 -0.71 2.54
N GLU A 74 -1.91 -1.90 2.31
CA GLU A 74 -2.68 -2.65 3.32
C GLU A 74 -1.82 -2.97 4.55
N LEU A 75 -0.55 -3.34 4.36
CA LEU A 75 0.40 -3.60 5.44
C LEU A 75 0.61 -2.35 6.31
N VAL A 76 0.79 -1.19 5.68
CA VAL A 76 0.94 0.09 6.39
C VAL A 76 -0.34 0.44 7.17
N VAL A 77 -1.52 0.32 6.54
CA VAL A 77 -2.80 0.57 7.20
C VAL A 77 -3.02 -0.39 8.38
N TRP A 78 -2.71 -1.67 8.20
CA TRP A 78 -2.81 -2.68 9.23
C TRP A 78 -1.87 -2.38 10.41
N LEU A 79 -0.64 -1.94 10.11
CA LEU A 79 0.32 -1.52 11.13
C LEU A 79 -0.18 -0.31 11.92
N PHE A 80 -0.70 0.72 11.26
CA PHE A 80 -1.28 1.89 11.94
C PHE A 80 -2.51 1.51 12.79
N ARG A 81 -3.38 0.62 12.31
CA ARG A 81 -4.51 0.10 13.09
C ARG A 81 -4.04 -0.66 14.32
N LEU A 82 -2.99 -1.48 14.20
CA LEU A 82 -2.40 -2.21 15.32
C LEU A 82 -1.83 -1.24 16.36
N VAL A 83 -1.05 -0.25 15.92
CA VAL A 83 -0.48 0.78 16.80
C VAL A 83 -1.59 1.57 17.49
N GLY A 84 -2.62 2.01 16.76
CA GLY A 84 -3.77 2.71 17.34
C GLY A 84 -4.53 1.88 18.37
N ARG A 85 -4.73 0.58 18.12
CA ARG A 85 -5.37 -0.33 19.08
C ARG A 85 -4.52 -0.55 20.33
N VAL A 86 -3.21 -0.74 20.18
CA VAL A 86 -2.30 -0.93 21.31
C VAL A 86 -2.19 0.35 22.13
N LEU A 87 -2.02 1.51 21.50
CA LEU A 87 -2.02 2.81 22.19
C LEU A 87 -3.36 3.08 22.87
N GLY A 88 -4.49 2.79 22.21
CA GLY A 88 -5.82 2.87 22.80
C GLY A 88 -5.99 1.93 23.99
N ALA A 89 -5.43 0.72 23.95
CA ALA A 89 -5.49 -0.22 25.07
C ALA A 89 -4.56 0.17 26.24
N VAL A 90 -3.41 0.77 25.95
CA VAL A 90 -2.40 1.14 26.96
C VAL A 90 -2.69 2.50 27.60
N PHE A 91 -3.16 3.48 26.83
CA PHE A 91 -3.48 4.83 27.32
C PHE A 91 -4.98 5.07 27.55
N GLY A 92 -5.86 4.28 26.94
CA GLY A 92 -7.31 4.33 27.12
C GLY A 92 -7.74 3.39 28.24
N GLY A 93 -7.54 3.81 29.48
CA GLY A 93 -8.16 3.18 30.62
C GLY A 93 -9.69 3.29 30.53
N LYS A 94 -10.35 2.17 30.21
CA LYS A 94 -11.70 1.78 30.68
C LYS A 94 -12.81 2.84 30.45
N GLY A 95 -13.43 2.82 29.27
CA GLY A 95 -14.70 3.51 29.04
C GLY A 95 -15.06 3.64 27.57
N ASP A 96 -16.12 2.94 27.18
CA ASP A 96 -16.85 2.99 25.91
C ASP A 96 -16.24 2.40 24.64
N GLY A 97 -17.04 1.50 24.07
CA GLY A 97 -16.78 0.74 22.86
C GLY A 97 -16.59 1.65 21.68
N ILE A 98 -15.47 1.45 20.98
CA ILE A 98 -15.30 2.03 19.67
C ILE A 98 -15.84 1.02 18.66
N ASP A 99 -17.11 1.19 18.33
CA ASP A 99 -17.71 0.64 17.12
C ASP A 99 -17.03 1.33 15.93
N PHE A 100 -16.04 0.66 15.35
CA PHE A 100 -15.49 1.03 14.06
C PHE A 100 -16.25 0.27 12.97
N ASP A 101 -17.30 0.91 12.47
CA ASP A 101 -17.88 0.65 11.15
C ASP A 101 -17.31 1.72 10.21
N ILE A 102 -16.48 1.32 9.22
CA ILE A 102 -16.02 1.98 7.97
C ILE A 102 -14.76 1.28 7.43
#